data_AF-S9RGH3-F1
#
_entry.id   AF-S9RGH3-F1
#
_cell.length_a   1.000
_cell.length_b   1.000
_cell.length_c   1.000
_cell.angle_alpha   90.00
_cell.angle_beta   90.00
_cell.angle_gamma   90.00
#
_symmetry.space_group_name_H-M   'P 1'
#
loop_
_entity.id
_entity.type
_entity.pdbx_description
1 polymer ?
#
loop_
_entity_poly.entity_id
_entity_poly.type
_entity_poly.pdbx_seq_one_letter_code
_entity_poly.pdbx_strand_id
1 'polypeptide(L)'
;MIVGSQPNLNRTPTNGTGQIFVSNGGAIILEQDPANPTSSTIITAAGHNDVNGLENFEAEIVVTGENSEIVADFVSVGAPVNGATGQIQVLDGASLTAAITRDFGGGLRNTGSVQLGEGSELIVDGANSSVDTNRLVAGFGPNTRDQTSNPGNAATQVTVSNGGRITAGSDNQGALVGYGSRANMLVTGTGSQFVVTALPSDDTDPANLGDEGDLIVGLTTPLYVPATDSYQFIEGAGSLTVTDNATVTVADDVRIGDTDTYFRGIIEDFYPGISVPSSSGMVEVSNGGQLTATRVIVGENGTLGGDGGTINADVVLDGGTVAPGMSPGVLDIFGDFTILGGALDIEISGSLLGQYDILNISGDLFANNPFDINISFLDGFMPSEGDAFDFLNVTGETSSLTALFENSLIGFNIFGFSDEFSLGFDLADGRFSATAFSEPVNPSPVPVPASLPILIAGLSGLGILRRYRRKQSI
;
A
#
# COMPACT_ATOMS: atom_id res chain seq x y z
N MET A 1 -13.77 26.80 -26.72
CA MET A 1 -13.79 26.48 -28.18
C MET A 1 -14.75 25.29 -28.32
N ILE A 2 -15.94 25.48 -28.90
CA ILE A 2 -16.87 24.35 -29.13
C ILE A 2 -16.34 23.58 -30.33
N VAL A 3 -15.63 22.48 -30.09
CA VAL A 3 -15.24 21.59 -31.17
C VAL A 3 -16.41 20.65 -31.38
N GLY A 4 -17.25 20.94 -32.39
CA GLY A 4 -18.40 20.10 -32.71
C GLY A 4 -17.98 18.65 -32.93
N SER A 5 -18.82 17.71 -32.46
CA SER A 5 -18.62 16.27 -32.45
C SER A 5 -18.19 15.73 -33.83
N GLN A 6 -16.88 15.67 -34.07
CA GLN A 6 -16.32 14.70 -35.01
C GLN A 6 -16.12 13.43 -34.19
N PRO A 7 -16.61 12.26 -34.64
CA PRO A 7 -16.49 11.01 -33.89
C PRO A 7 -15.03 10.53 -33.69
N ASN A 8 -14.05 11.28 -34.19
CA ASN A 8 -12.62 11.13 -33.98
C ASN A 8 -11.92 12.49 -34.21
N LEU A 9 -12.05 13.44 -33.28
CA LEU A 9 -10.99 14.44 -33.14
C LEU A 9 -9.83 13.76 -32.39
N ASN A 10 -8.61 13.95 -32.86
CA ASN A 10 -7.36 13.50 -32.22
C ASN A 10 -6.92 12.06 -32.48
N ARG A 11 -6.28 11.87 -33.63
CA ARG A 11 -4.89 11.44 -33.57
C ARG A 11 -4.05 12.68 -33.83
N THR A 12 -3.21 13.07 -32.88
CA THR A 12 -2.04 13.91 -33.21
C THR A 12 -1.29 13.24 -34.38
N PRO A 13 -0.63 14.02 -35.26
CA PRO A 13 0.26 13.44 -36.25
C PRO A 13 1.18 12.45 -35.55
N THR A 14 1.46 11.30 -36.15
CA THR A 14 2.17 10.16 -35.53
C THR A 14 3.57 10.48 -34.98
N ASN A 15 4.05 11.72 -35.13
CA ASN A 15 5.39 12.18 -34.83
C ASN A 15 5.39 13.55 -34.08
N GLY A 16 4.43 13.84 -33.21
CA GLY A 16 4.35 15.15 -32.54
C GLY A 16 3.87 15.10 -31.10
N THR A 17 4.42 15.99 -30.26
CA THR A 17 3.94 16.26 -28.90
C THR A 17 2.52 16.83 -28.95
N GLY A 18 1.58 16.20 -28.25
CA GLY A 18 0.21 16.68 -28.13
C GLY A 18 0.04 17.53 -26.89
N GLN A 19 -0.36 18.79 -27.02
CA GLN A 19 -0.67 19.63 -25.88
C GLN A 19 -2.09 20.20 -25.97
N ILE A 20 -2.85 20.10 -24.87
CA ILE A 20 -4.15 20.74 -24.70
C ILE A 20 -4.02 21.72 -23.54
N PHE A 21 -4.18 23.02 -23.81
CA PHE A 21 -4.15 24.07 -22.80
C PHE A 21 -5.52 24.75 -22.69
N VAL A 22 -6.07 24.73 -21.49
CA VAL A 22 -7.30 25.45 -21.13
C VAL A 22 -6.98 26.39 -19.98
N SER A 23 -7.23 27.69 -20.18
CA SER A 23 -6.93 28.70 -19.17
C SER A 23 -7.88 29.88 -19.22
N ASN A 24 -7.84 30.72 -18.17
CA ASN A 24 -8.56 32.00 -18.10
C ASN A 24 -10.07 31.86 -18.27
N GLY A 25 -10.68 30.88 -17.60
CA GLY A 25 -12.12 30.59 -17.71
C GLY A 25 -12.50 29.94 -19.05
N GLY A 26 -11.53 29.34 -19.74
CA GLY A 26 -11.77 28.60 -20.96
C GLY A 26 -12.46 27.28 -20.68
N ALA A 27 -13.30 26.81 -21.61
CA ALA A 27 -13.91 25.50 -21.52
C ALA A 27 -13.71 24.69 -22.81
N ILE A 28 -13.41 23.40 -22.64
CA ILE A 28 -13.54 22.35 -23.66
C ILE A 28 -14.63 21.41 -23.18
N ILE A 29 -15.79 21.48 -23.82
CA ILE A 29 -16.90 20.59 -23.55
C ILE A 29 -17.06 19.72 -24.79
N LEU A 30 -16.76 18.44 -24.64
CA LEU A 30 -17.06 17.46 -25.67
C LEU A 30 -18.36 16.78 -25.26
N GLU A 31 -19.45 17.19 -25.91
CA GLU A 31 -20.76 16.57 -25.68
C GLU A 31 -20.97 15.40 -26.63
N GLN A 32 -21.62 14.36 -26.11
CA GLN A 32 -22.08 13.24 -26.90
C GLN A 32 -23.06 13.71 -27.99
N ASP A 33 -23.01 13.09 -29.18
CA ASP A 33 -24.03 13.32 -30.19
C ASP A 33 -25.37 12.74 -29.71
N PRO A 34 -26.41 13.57 -29.45
CA PRO A 34 -27.70 13.07 -28.97
C PRO A 34 -28.39 12.16 -30.00
N ALA A 35 -28.02 12.22 -31.28
CA ALA A 35 -28.53 11.30 -32.30
C ALA A 35 -27.83 9.94 -32.27
N ASN A 36 -26.69 9.83 -31.59
CA ASN A 36 -25.94 8.59 -31.43
C ASN A 36 -25.47 8.42 -29.97
N PRO A 37 -26.34 7.91 -29.08
CA PRO A 37 -26.04 7.72 -27.64
C PRO A 37 -24.97 6.65 -27.38
N THR A 38 -24.43 6.01 -28.43
CA THR A 38 -23.28 5.11 -28.33
C THR A 38 -21.95 5.80 -28.60
N SER A 39 -21.97 7.03 -29.17
CA SER A 39 -20.75 7.78 -29.46
C SER A 39 -20.03 8.18 -28.17
N SER A 40 -18.70 8.13 -28.17
CA SER A 40 -17.87 8.62 -27.07
C SER A 40 -17.05 9.84 -27.44
N THR A 41 -16.94 10.72 -26.46
CA THR A 41 -16.07 11.87 -26.47
C THR A 41 -14.79 11.52 -25.73
N ILE A 42 -13.76 11.25 -26.52
CA ILE A 42 -12.49 10.74 -26.02
C ILE A 42 -11.45 11.86 -26.17
N ILE A 43 -10.81 12.20 -25.06
CA ILE A 43 -9.56 12.95 -25.06
C ILE A 43 -8.45 11.94 -24.77
N THR A 44 -7.71 11.59 -25.80
CA THR A 44 -6.47 10.82 -25.64
C THR A 44 -5.31 11.70 -26.04
N ALA A 45 -4.39 11.91 -25.11
CA ALA A 45 -3.12 12.54 -25.41
C ALA A 45 -2.03 11.46 -25.25
N ALA A 46 -1.58 10.93 -26.38
CA ALA A 46 -0.55 9.91 -26.44
C ALA A 46 0.57 10.38 -27.36
N GLY A 47 1.80 10.24 -26.89
CA GLY A 47 2.98 10.37 -27.73
C GLY A 47 3.37 9.07 -28.42
N HIS A 48 4.43 9.14 -29.22
CA HIS A 48 5.06 8.00 -29.84
C HIS A 48 6.55 8.04 -29.49
N ASN A 49 7.11 6.90 -29.07
CA ASN A 49 8.55 6.71 -28.87
C ASN A 49 9.36 7.31 -30.01
N ASP A 50 9.91 8.50 -29.80
CA ASP A 50 10.99 8.96 -30.65
C ASP A 50 12.26 8.25 -30.20
N VAL A 51 13.06 7.80 -31.16
CA VAL A 51 14.12 6.78 -31.01
C VAL A 51 15.36 7.30 -30.23
N ASN A 52 15.21 8.43 -29.53
CA ASN A 52 16.32 9.27 -29.06
C ASN A 52 16.39 9.46 -27.53
N GLY A 53 15.49 8.86 -26.74
CA GLY A 53 15.67 8.73 -25.28
C GLY A 53 15.75 10.06 -24.49
N LEU A 54 14.92 11.05 -24.84
CA LEU A 54 14.82 12.31 -24.08
C LEU A 54 13.62 12.25 -23.13
N GLU A 55 13.81 12.65 -21.86
CA GLU A 55 12.87 12.58 -20.73
C GLU A 55 11.65 13.54 -20.80
N ASN A 56 11.24 13.99 -21.99
CA ASN A 56 10.09 14.90 -22.09
C ASN A 56 8.78 14.11 -22.10
N PHE A 57 7.78 14.57 -21.33
CA PHE A 57 6.41 14.06 -21.48
C PHE A 57 5.94 14.28 -22.92
N GLU A 58 5.44 13.21 -23.53
CA GLU A 58 5.10 13.26 -24.95
C GLU A 58 3.69 13.84 -25.19
N ALA A 59 2.88 13.90 -24.13
CA ALA A 59 1.53 14.42 -24.15
C ALA A 59 1.19 15.19 -22.87
N GLU A 60 0.55 16.34 -22.99
CA GLU A 60 0.25 17.22 -21.85
C GLU A 60 -1.18 17.78 -21.96
N ILE A 61 -1.94 17.69 -20.87
CA ILE A 61 -3.25 18.34 -20.71
C ILE A 61 -3.13 19.26 -19.50
N VAL A 62 -3.24 20.57 -19.71
CA VAL A 62 -3.19 21.56 -18.62
C VAL A 62 -4.50 22.34 -18.59
N VAL A 63 -5.17 22.29 -17.45
CA VAL A 63 -6.36 23.09 -17.13
C VAL A 63 -5.98 23.97 -15.95
N THR A 64 -5.96 25.29 -16.13
CA THR A 64 -5.51 26.23 -15.09
C THR A 64 -6.41 27.46 -14.98
N GLY A 65 -6.57 27.95 -13.76
CA GLY A 65 -7.29 29.16 -13.44
C GLY A 65 -8.76 28.93 -13.19
N GLU A 66 -9.33 29.78 -12.34
CA GLU A 66 -10.72 29.67 -11.89
C GLU A 66 -11.70 29.58 -13.07
N ASN A 67 -12.66 28.65 -12.95
CA ASN A 67 -13.70 28.38 -13.96
C ASN A 67 -13.18 27.85 -15.30
N SER A 68 -11.90 27.46 -15.40
CA SER A 68 -11.42 26.70 -16.55
C SER A 68 -11.86 25.24 -16.41
N GLU A 69 -12.43 24.66 -17.47
CA GLU A 69 -13.04 23.34 -17.39
C GLU A 69 -12.75 22.47 -18.64
N ILE A 70 -12.50 21.18 -18.41
CA ILE A 70 -12.61 20.14 -19.43
C ILE A 70 -13.75 19.18 -19.04
N VAL A 71 -14.65 18.90 -19.97
CA VAL A 71 -15.66 17.84 -19.83
C VAL A 71 -15.54 16.85 -20.99
N ALA A 72 -15.35 15.57 -20.67
CA ALA A 72 -15.28 14.47 -21.63
C ALA A 72 -15.84 13.17 -21.03
N ASP A 73 -16.09 12.15 -21.85
CA ASP A 73 -16.41 10.81 -21.33
C ASP A 73 -15.15 10.09 -20.84
N PHE A 74 -14.05 10.27 -21.55
CA PHE A 74 -12.83 9.52 -21.32
C PHE A 74 -11.63 10.44 -21.50
N VAL A 75 -10.80 10.52 -20.48
CA VAL A 75 -9.52 11.22 -20.54
C VAL A 75 -8.42 10.22 -20.28
N SER A 76 -7.47 10.11 -21.21
CA SER A 76 -6.31 9.25 -21.01
C SER A 76 -5.04 9.91 -21.50
N VAL A 77 -4.00 9.76 -20.70
CA VAL A 77 -2.64 10.12 -21.05
C VAL A 77 -1.71 8.91 -20.92
N GLY A 78 -0.69 8.92 -21.77
CA GLY A 78 0.22 7.80 -21.93
C GLY A 78 -0.36 6.68 -22.81
N ALA A 79 0.52 5.90 -23.43
CA ALA A 79 0.12 4.79 -24.29
C ALA A 79 0.60 3.48 -23.68
N PRO A 80 -0.30 2.58 -23.24
CA PRO A 80 0.10 1.31 -22.64
C PRO A 80 0.96 0.50 -23.61
N VAL A 81 0.70 0.55 -24.91
CA VAL A 81 1.39 -0.32 -25.87
C VAL A 81 2.81 0.10 -26.23
N ASN A 82 3.17 1.37 -26.01
CA ASN A 82 4.45 1.92 -26.47
C ASN A 82 5.29 2.53 -25.35
N GLY A 83 4.81 2.60 -24.10
CA GLY A 83 5.55 3.28 -23.03
C GLY A 83 5.59 4.81 -23.17
N ALA A 84 4.70 5.38 -24.00
CA ALA A 84 4.54 6.82 -24.07
C ALA A 84 4.03 7.32 -22.73
N THR A 85 4.67 8.35 -22.18
CA THR A 85 4.24 9.02 -20.96
C THR A 85 3.40 10.24 -21.30
N GLY A 86 2.53 10.66 -20.38
CA GLY A 86 1.86 11.94 -20.49
C GLY A 86 1.50 12.53 -19.15
N GLN A 87 1.04 13.76 -19.15
CA GLN A 87 0.77 14.52 -17.95
C GLN A 87 -0.60 15.19 -18.04
N ILE A 88 -1.35 15.16 -16.94
CA ILE A 88 -2.56 15.95 -16.73
C ILE A 88 -2.29 16.87 -15.54
N GLN A 89 -2.52 18.17 -15.70
CA GLN A 89 -2.45 19.15 -14.63
C GLN A 89 -3.79 19.89 -14.52
N VAL A 90 -4.38 19.91 -13.33
CA VAL A 90 -5.58 20.68 -13.00
C VAL A 90 -5.24 21.62 -11.83
N LEU A 91 -5.11 22.90 -12.13
CA LEU A 91 -4.47 23.90 -11.27
C LEU A 91 -5.36 25.12 -11.03
N ASP A 92 -5.09 25.83 -9.93
CA ASP A 92 -5.61 27.17 -9.65
C ASP A 92 -7.14 27.30 -9.73
N GLY A 93 -7.88 26.32 -9.21
CA GLY A 93 -9.35 26.33 -9.19
C GLY A 93 -10.01 25.89 -10.50
N ALA A 94 -9.26 25.20 -11.37
CA ALA A 94 -9.78 24.58 -12.58
C ALA A 94 -10.46 23.23 -12.30
N SER A 95 -11.26 22.74 -13.24
CA SER A 95 -11.91 21.43 -13.14
C SER A 95 -11.71 20.55 -14.37
N LEU A 96 -11.67 19.24 -14.15
CA LEU A 96 -11.73 18.22 -15.20
C LEU A 96 -12.80 17.19 -14.81
N THR A 97 -13.80 17.07 -15.66
CA THR A 97 -14.91 16.12 -15.47
C THR A 97 -14.83 15.02 -16.53
N ALA A 98 -14.60 13.80 -16.07
CA ALA A 98 -14.68 12.55 -16.83
C ALA A 98 -15.80 11.67 -16.27
N ALA A 99 -17.04 12.19 -16.20
CA ALA A 99 -18.17 11.53 -15.55
C ALA A 99 -19.41 11.59 -16.45
N ILE A 100 -19.67 10.51 -17.20
CA ILE A 100 -20.89 10.39 -18.01
C ILE A 100 -21.52 9.02 -17.77
N THR A 101 -22.81 9.07 -17.42
CA THR A 101 -23.71 7.92 -17.33
C THR A 101 -24.35 7.67 -18.69
N ARG A 102 -24.27 6.44 -19.19
CA ARG A 102 -24.83 6.02 -20.48
C ARG A 102 -25.87 4.93 -20.31
N ASP A 103 -26.99 5.06 -21.01
CA ASP A 103 -27.94 3.96 -21.14
C ASP A 103 -27.56 3.05 -22.31
N PHE A 104 -27.19 1.80 -22.03
CA PHE A 104 -26.88 0.80 -23.06
C PHE A 104 -28.09 -0.09 -23.43
N GLY A 105 -29.31 0.32 -23.09
CA GLY A 105 -30.52 -0.47 -23.35
C GLY A 105 -30.64 -1.73 -22.48
N GLY A 106 -29.82 -1.81 -21.42
CA GLY A 106 -29.82 -2.85 -20.40
C GLY A 106 -29.44 -2.30 -19.01
N GLY A 107 -29.60 -0.98 -18.81
CA GLY A 107 -29.18 -0.26 -17.61
C GLY A 107 -28.23 0.89 -17.92
N LEU A 108 -28.19 1.84 -16.99
CA LEU A 108 -27.22 2.93 -16.99
C LEU A 108 -25.84 2.38 -16.58
N ARG A 109 -24.81 2.60 -17.41
CA ARG A 109 -23.40 2.31 -17.11
C ARG A 109 -22.61 3.61 -17.10
N ASN A 110 -21.78 3.79 -16.11
CA ASN A 110 -20.93 4.95 -15.91
C ASN A 110 -19.55 4.69 -16.56
N THR A 111 -19.36 5.18 -17.78
CA THR A 111 -18.11 4.94 -18.53
C THR A 111 -17.05 6.03 -18.36
N GLY A 112 -17.41 7.08 -17.62
CA GLY A 112 -16.52 8.18 -17.24
C GLY A 112 -15.19 7.69 -16.67
N SER A 113 -14.05 7.92 -17.33
CA SER A 113 -12.77 7.52 -16.73
C SER A 113 -11.59 8.42 -17.04
N VAL A 114 -10.69 8.50 -16.06
CA VAL A 114 -9.34 9.05 -16.19
C VAL A 114 -8.37 7.89 -16.11
N GLN A 115 -7.57 7.69 -17.16
CA GLN A 115 -6.59 6.60 -17.23
C GLN A 115 -5.18 7.13 -17.47
N LEU A 116 -4.26 6.71 -16.63
CA LEU A 116 -2.85 7.06 -16.71
C LEU A 116 -2.06 5.80 -17.06
N GLY A 117 -1.44 5.82 -18.24
CA GLY A 117 -0.48 4.80 -18.64
C GLY A 117 0.80 4.88 -17.82
N GLU A 118 1.64 3.86 -17.97
CA GLU A 118 2.96 3.80 -17.34
C GLU A 118 3.77 5.10 -17.48
N GLY A 119 4.47 5.51 -16.42
CA GLY A 119 5.26 6.75 -16.36
C GLY A 119 4.48 8.06 -16.52
N SER A 120 3.15 8.01 -16.57
CA SER A 120 2.31 9.21 -16.69
C SER A 120 2.04 9.86 -15.35
N GLU A 121 1.58 11.10 -15.36
CA GLU A 121 1.35 11.89 -14.17
C GLU A 121 0.00 12.61 -14.20
N LEU A 122 -0.68 12.66 -13.05
CA LEU A 122 -1.83 13.51 -12.78
C LEU A 122 -1.54 14.39 -11.57
N ILE A 123 -1.60 15.70 -11.75
CA ILE A 123 -1.46 16.70 -10.68
C ILE A 123 -2.78 17.46 -10.53
N VAL A 124 -3.33 17.46 -9.32
CA VAL A 124 -4.48 18.29 -8.94
C VAL A 124 -4.05 19.17 -7.78
N ASP A 125 -3.76 20.43 -8.07
CA ASP A 125 -3.13 21.35 -7.12
C ASP A 125 -3.91 22.66 -6.96
N GLY A 126 -4.02 23.09 -5.71
CA GLY A 126 -4.65 24.36 -5.35
C GLY A 126 -6.11 24.22 -4.95
N ALA A 127 -6.57 25.17 -4.13
CA ALA A 127 -7.92 25.19 -3.61
C ALA A 127 -8.96 25.25 -4.73
N ASN A 128 -9.99 24.40 -4.63
CA ASN A 128 -11.06 24.23 -5.62
C ASN A 128 -10.64 23.61 -6.96
N SER A 129 -9.38 23.22 -7.14
CA SER A 129 -9.01 22.41 -8.30
C SER A 129 -9.62 21.02 -8.16
N SER A 130 -10.35 20.54 -9.17
CA SER A 130 -11.05 19.25 -9.08
C SER A 130 -10.88 18.34 -10.29
N VAL A 131 -10.78 17.05 -10.04
CA VAL A 131 -11.00 16.00 -11.04
C VAL A 131 -12.16 15.14 -10.58
N ASP A 132 -13.23 15.10 -11.36
CA ASP A 132 -14.42 14.31 -11.10
C ASP A 132 -14.54 13.23 -12.18
N THR A 133 -14.42 11.97 -11.82
CA THR A 133 -14.44 10.83 -12.76
C THR A 133 -15.32 9.71 -12.25
N ASN A 134 -15.85 8.83 -13.11
CA ASN A 134 -16.52 7.62 -12.61
C ASN A 134 -15.54 6.46 -12.34
N ARG A 135 -14.29 6.58 -12.78
CA ARG A 135 -13.22 5.62 -12.50
C ARG A 135 -11.87 6.29 -12.67
N LEU A 136 -10.96 6.06 -11.73
CA LEU A 136 -9.56 6.46 -11.85
C LEU A 136 -8.69 5.20 -11.96
N VAL A 137 -7.86 5.13 -13.00
CA VAL A 137 -6.89 4.04 -13.17
C VAL A 137 -5.49 4.63 -13.32
N ALA A 138 -4.64 4.38 -12.33
CA ALA A 138 -3.23 4.76 -12.33
C ALA A 138 -2.33 3.53 -12.47
N GLY A 139 -1.38 3.61 -13.40
CA GLY A 139 -0.46 2.51 -13.68
C GLY A 139 -1.06 1.47 -14.61
N PHE A 140 -1.81 1.87 -15.64
CA PHE A 140 -2.31 0.94 -16.64
C PHE A 140 -1.16 0.44 -17.54
N GLY A 141 -0.73 -0.81 -17.31
CA GLY A 141 0.43 -1.40 -18.00
C GLY A 141 0.18 -1.83 -19.46
N PRO A 142 1.24 -2.08 -20.24
CA PRO A 142 1.13 -2.63 -21.59
C PRO A 142 0.41 -3.97 -21.63
N ASN A 143 -0.67 -4.03 -22.42
CA ASN A 143 -1.31 -5.29 -22.81
C ASN A 143 -0.48 -6.08 -23.85
N THR A 144 0.83 -5.78 -23.99
CA THR A 144 1.64 -6.24 -25.12
C THR A 144 2.50 -7.46 -24.79
N ARG A 145 2.57 -8.31 -25.81
CA ARG A 145 3.19 -9.63 -25.89
C ARG A 145 4.71 -9.67 -25.66
N ASP A 146 5.35 -8.54 -25.37
CA ASP A 146 6.81 -8.42 -25.26
C ASP A 146 7.23 -7.82 -23.90
N GLN A 147 6.79 -8.47 -22.83
CA GLN A 147 7.26 -8.26 -21.46
C GLN A 147 8.76 -8.59 -21.27
N THR A 148 9.42 -9.16 -22.29
CA THR A 148 10.81 -9.64 -22.20
C THR A 148 11.88 -8.57 -22.42
N SER A 149 11.52 -7.40 -22.97
CA SER A 149 12.52 -6.41 -23.42
C SER A 149 12.59 -5.11 -22.61
N ASN A 150 11.60 -4.80 -21.77
CA ASN A 150 11.73 -3.85 -20.65
C ASN A 150 10.35 -3.74 -19.99
N PRO A 151 10.12 -4.19 -18.75
CA PRO A 151 9.07 -3.57 -17.95
C PRO A 151 9.51 -2.11 -17.84
N GLY A 152 8.78 -1.21 -18.50
CA GLY A 152 8.96 0.17 -18.17
C GLY A 152 8.69 0.30 -16.66
N ASN A 153 9.73 0.71 -15.95
CA ASN A 153 9.73 0.80 -14.49
C ASN A 153 9.24 2.16 -14.01
N ALA A 154 8.79 3.02 -14.93
CA ALA A 154 8.42 4.39 -14.61
C ALA A 154 7.10 4.35 -13.87
N ALA A 155 7.15 4.62 -12.55
CA ALA A 155 5.95 4.66 -11.75
C ALA A 155 5.03 5.78 -12.25
N THR A 156 3.76 5.44 -12.47
CA THR A 156 2.71 6.45 -12.67
C THR A 156 2.55 7.25 -11.40
N GLN A 157 2.34 8.55 -11.49
CA GLN A 157 2.20 9.43 -10.33
C GLN A 157 0.81 10.09 -10.31
N VAL A 158 0.16 10.10 -9.16
CA VAL A 158 -1.03 10.92 -8.91
C VAL A 158 -0.76 11.78 -7.69
N THR A 159 -0.81 13.10 -7.82
CA THR A 159 -0.61 14.03 -6.72
C THR A 159 -1.83 14.90 -6.52
N VAL A 160 -2.34 14.94 -5.29
CA VAL A 160 -3.40 15.85 -4.85
C VAL A 160 -2.86 16.72 -3.73
N SER A 161 -2.76 18.03 -3.96
CA SER A 161 -2.09 18.94 -3.04
C SER A 161 -2.75 20.32 -2.91
N ASN A 162 -2.38 21.05 -1.86
CA ASN A 162 -2.78 22.43 -1.59
C ASN A 162 -4.30 22.70 -1.68
N GLY A 163 -5.13 21.75 -1.25
CA GLY A 163 -6.59 21.88 -1.30
C GLY A 163 -7.25 21.38 -2.58
N GLY A 164 -6.50 20.71 -3.45
CA GLY A 164 -7.01 20.01 -4.62
C GLY A 164 -7.89 18.82 -4.24
N ARG A 165 -8.74 18.39 -5.17
CA ARG A 165 -9.67 17.28 -4.93
C ARG A 165 -9.77 16.35 -6.12
N ILE A 166 -9.72 15.05 -5.88
CA ILE A 166 -10.14 14.03 -6.84
C ILE A 166 -11.37 13.32 -6.29
N THR A 167 -12.42 13.16 -7.10
CA THR A 167 -13.57 12.30 -6.80
C THR A 167 -13.70 11.24 -7.89
N ALA A 168 -13.64 9.97 -7.50
CA ALA A 168 -13.87 8.82 -8.36
C ALA A 168 -15.18 8.14 -7.94
N GLY A 169 -16.15 8.09 -8.83
CA GLY A 169 -17.31 7.22 -8.70
C GLY A 169 -16.93 5.75 -8.84
N SER A 170 -17.88 4.85 -8.64
CA SER A 170 -17.71 3.43 -8.93
C SER A 170 -19.02 2.82 -9.42
N ASP A 171 -19.05 2.31 -10.64
CA ASP A 171 -20.03 1.31 -11.07
C ASP A 171 -19.38 -0.07 -11.29
N ASN A 172 -18.03 -0.17 -11.19
CA ASN A 172 -17.29 -1.42 -11.38
C ASN A 172 -15.79 -1.28 -10.99
N GLN A 173 -15.49 -1.10 -9.69
CA GLN A 173 -14.20 -0.70 -9.09
C GLN A 173 -13.93 0.81 -9.16
N GLY A 174 -13.93 1.50 -8.02
CA GLY A 174 -13.91 2.96 -7.95
C GLY A 174 -12.58 3.58 -8.40
N ALA A 175 -11.50 3.20 -7.72
CA ALA A 175 -10.17 3.66 -8.09
C ALA A 175 -9.11 2.57 -7.93
N LEU A 176 -8.18 2.55 -8.89
CA LEU A 176 -7.13 1.55 -8.99
C LEU A 176 -5.77 2.25 -9.04
N VAL A 177 -4.91 1.94 -8.07
CA VAL A 177 -3.53 2.45 -8.00
C VAL A 177 -2.58 1.26 -8.14
N GLY A 178 -1.87 1.19 -9.26
CA GLY A 178 -0.93 0.11 -9.55
C GLY A 178 -1.60 -1.05 -10.30
N TYR A 179 -2.31 -0.74 -11.38
CA TYR A 179 -3.06 -1.71 -12.19
C TYR A 179 -2.16 -2.45 -13.20
N GLY A 180 -1.47 -3.50 -12.75
CA GLY A 180 -0.50 -4.22 -13.60
C GLY A 180 0.76 -3.41 -13.95
N SER A 181 1.02 -2.30 -13.26
CA SER A 181 2.34 -1.64 -13.25
C SER A 181 2.52 -0.87 -11.95
N ARG A 182 3.64 -0.15 -11.81
CA ARG A 182 3.91 0.68 -10.63
C ARG A 182 3.10 1.97 -10.68
N ALA A 183 2.39 2.30 -9.61
CA ALA A 183 1.80 3.62 -9.44
C ALA A 183 1.94 4.10 -7.99
N ASN A 184 2.21 5.38 -7.81
CA ASN A 184 2.13 6.03 -6.51
C ASN A 184 1.08 7.14 -6.56
N MET A 185 0.28 7.20 -5.52
CA MET A 185 -0.66 8.27 -5.25
C MET A 185 -0.23 8.98 -3.97
N LEU A 186 -0.05 10.29 -4.04
CA LEU A 186 0.23 11.17 -2.91
C LEU A 186 -0.93 12.12 -2.71
N VAL A 187 -1.57 12.06 -1.55
CA VAL A 187 -2.58 13.03 -1.10
C VAL A 187 -1.98 13.78 0.10
N THR A 188 -1.62 15.05 -0.10
CA THR A 188 -0.86 15.84 0.88
C THR A 188 -1.43 17.25 1.05
N GLY A 189 -1.26 17.79 2.24
CA GLY A 189 -1.61 19.17 2.56
C GLY A 189 -3.05 19.32 3.03
N THR A 190 -3.25 20.27 3.94
CA THR A 190 -4.55 20.51 4.56
C THR A 190 -5.60 20.87 3.50
N GLY A 191 -6.74 20.19 3.56
CA GLY A 191 -7.86 20.40 2.65
C GLY A 191 -7.76 19.64 1.33
N SER A 192 -6.64 18.96 1.05
CA SER A 192 -6.52 18.07 -0.10
C SER A 192 -7.33 16.79 0.13
N GLN A 193 -8.07 16.35 -0.88
CA GLN A 193 -9.02 15.24 -0.73
C GLN A 193 -8.95 14.26 -1.90
N PHE A 194 -8.95 12.97 -1.58
CA PHE A 194 -9.30 11.93 -2.54
C PHE A 194 -10.53 11.19 -2.04
N VAL A 195 -11.58 11.16 -2.86
CA VAL A 195 -12.87 10.60 -2.50
C VAL A 195 -13.25 9.52 -3.50
N VAL A 196 -13.51 8.30 -3.03
CA VAL A 196 -14.12 7.24 -3.81
C VAL A 196 -15.56 7.10 -3.35
N THR A 197 -16.52 7.31 -4.24
CA THR A 197 -17.95 7.25 -3.93
C THR A 197 -18.59 6.03 -4.57
N ALA A 198 -19.36 5.27 -3.79
CA ALA A 198 -20.28 4.29 -4.35
C ALA A 198 -21.32 5.01 -5.22
N LEU A 199 -21.43 4.64 -6.50
CA LEU A 199 -22.56 5.06 -7.31
C LEU A 199 -23.71 4.10 -7.01
N PRO A 200 -24.97 4.57 -6.97
CA PRO A 200 -26.09 3.66 -6.82
C PRO A 200 -26.13 2.74 -8.04
N SER A 201 -25.74 1.48 -7.88
CA SER A 201 -25.99 0.49 -8.91
C SER A 201 -27.44 0.03 -8.85
N ASP A 202 -28.00 -0.17 -10.04
CA ASP A 202 -29.24 -0.94 -10.22
C ASP A 202 -28.92 -2.44 -10.34
N ASP A 203 -27.67 -2.83 -10.04
CA ASP A 203 -27.21 -4.18 -10.25
C ASP A 203 -27.61 -5.06 -9.07
N THR A 204 -28.78 -5.67 -9.22
CA THR A 204 -29.26 -6.68 -8.28
C THR A 204 -28.56 -8.04 -8.43
N ASP A 205 -27.57 -8.19 -9.33
CA ASP A 205 -26.90 -9.46 -9.56
C ASP A 205 -25.92 -9.79 -8.42
N PRO A 206 -26.22 -10.78 -7.56
CA PRO A 206 -25.32 -11.25 -6.52
C PRO A 206 -24.13 -12.04 -7.09
N ALA A 207 -23.95 -12.13 -8.41
CA ALA A 207 -22.71 -12.58 -9.04
C ALA A 207 -21.77 -11.41 -9.42
N ASN A 208 -22.27 -10.17 -9.45
CA ASN A 208 -21.46 -8.95 -9.47
C ASN A 208 -21.14 -8.50 -8.02
N LEU A 209 -20.78 -9.48 -7.19
CA LEU A 209 -20.16 -9.22 -5.89
C LEU A 209 -18.75 -8.72 -6.16
N GLY A 210 -18.57 -7.41 -6.15
CA GLY A 210 -17.24 -6.85 -6.14
C GLY A 210 -17.25 -5.34 -6.21
N ASP A 211 -17.17 -4.69 -5.06
CA ASP A 211 -16.25 -3.57 -4.92
C ASP A 211 -16.77 -2.23 -5.49
N GLU A 212 -18.09 -2.02 -5.39
CA GLU A 212 -18.68 -0.70 -5.62
C GLU A 212 -18.26 0.27 -4.53
N GLY A 213 -17.23 1.04 -4.83
CA GLY A 213 -16.75 2.13 -4.00
C GLY A 213 -15.38 1.84 -3.45
N ASP A 214 -14.78 0.72 -3.86
CA ASP A 214 -13.47 0.31 -3.37
C ASP A 214 -12.34 1.12 -3.98
N LEU A 215 -11.29 1.23 -3.17
CA LEU A 215 -9.96 1.64 -3.58
C LEU A 215 -9.03 0.43 -3.52
N ILE A 216 -8.48 0.02 -4.67
CA ILE A 216 -7.52 -1.07 -4.75
C ILE A 216 -6.11 -0.52 -4.98
N VAL A 217 -5.19 -0.87 -4.09
CA VAL A 217 -3.78 -0.47 -4.12
C VAL A 217 -2.91 -1.69 -4.34
N GLY A 218 -2.34 -1.80 -5.54
CA GLY A 218 -1.54 -2.94 -5.99
C GLY A 218 -2.43 -4.08 -6.45
N LEU A 219 -2.88 -4.05 -7.71
CA LEU A 219 -3.74 -5.07 -8.30
C LEU A 219 -3.00 -5.88 -9.37
N THR A 220 -2.93 -7.19 -9.20
CA THR A 220 -2.53 -8.12 -10.26
C THR A 220 -3.62 -8.26 -11.30
N THR A 221 -3.27 -8.10 -12.58
CA THR A 221 -4.22 -8.19 -13.69
C THR A 221 -3.95 -9.41 -14.56
N PRO A 222 -4.97 -10.19 -14.94
CA PRO A 222 -4.81 -11.26 -15.90
C PRO A 222 -4.70 -10.70 -17.32
N LEU A 223 -3.68 -11.17 -18.05
CA LEU A 223 -3.44 -10.95 -19.46
C LEU A 223 -3.75 -12.24 -20.23
N TYR A 224 -4.84 -12.26 -21.01
CA TYR A 224 -5.06 -13.37 -21.93
C TYR A 224 -4.09 -13.29 -23.11
N VAL A 225 -3.34 -14.36 -23.36
CA VAL A 225 -2.39 -14.47 -24.48
C VAL A 225 -2.97 -15.45 -25.52
N PRO A 226 -3.61 -14.95 -26.60
CA PRO A 226 -4.31 -15.81 -27.56
C PRO A 226 -3.41 -16.82 -28.27
N ALA A 227 -2.11 -16.51 -28.37
CA ALA A 227 -1.15 -17.33 -29.08
C ALA A 227 -0.83 -18.66 -28.40
N THR A 228 -0.89 -18.67 -27.08
CA THR A 228 -0.64 -19.83 -26.23
C THR A 228 -1.91 -20.35 -25.58
N ASP A 229 -3.04 -19.67 -25.81
CA ASP A 229 -4.32 -19.92 -25.15
C ASP A 229 -4.15 -20.02 -23.62
N SER A 230 -3.35 -19.11 -23.08
CA SER A 230 -2.98 -19.09 -21.66
C SER A 230 -3.15 -17.69 -21.09
N TYR A 231 -3.41 -17.63 -19.78
CA TYR A 231 -3.32 -16.38 -19.02
C TYR A 231 -1.90 -16.18 -18.50
N GLN A 232 -1.39 -14.97 -18.65
CA GLN A 232 -0.24 -14.45 -17.91
C GLN A 232 -0.76 -13.46 -16.88
N PHE A 233 -0.01 -13.23 -15.82
CA PHE A 233 -0.38 -12.25 -14.80
C PHE A 233 0.64 -11.13 -14.82
N ILE A 234 0.14 -9.91 -14.72
CA ILE A 234 0.98 -8.73 -14.57
C ILE A 234 0.76 -8.25 -13.14
N GLU A 235 1.81 -8.39 -12.32
CA GLU A 235 1.82 -7.95 -10.93
C GLU A 235 1.68 -6.43 -10.88
N GLY A 236 0.67 -5.97 -10.12
CA GLY A 236 0.52 -4.56 -9.78
C GLY A 236 1.38 -4.21 -8.57
N ALA A 237 1.95 -3.01 -8.59
CA ALA A 237 2.66 -2.43 -7.46
C ALA A 237 2.08 -1.03 -7.18
N GLY A 238 1.17 -0.94 -6.22
CA GLY A 238 0.50 0.31 -5.85
C GLY A 238 1.06 0.89 -4.57
N SER A 239 1.20 2.20 -4.51
CA SER A 239 1.48 2.93 -3.28
C SER A 239 0.49 4.09 -3.12
N LEU A 240 -0.07 4.25 -1.93
CA LEU A 240 -0.89 5.39 -1.53
C LEU A 240 -0.28 6.00 -0.26
N THR A 241 0.06 7.29 -0.32
CA THR A 241 0.51 8.05 0.84
C THR A 241 -0.49 9.16 1.14
N VAL A 242 -0.97 9.21 2.38
CA VAL A 242 -1.89 10.23 2.90
C VAL A 242 -1.20 10.98 4.02
N THR A 243 -0.93 12.27 3.84
CA THR A 243 -0.08 13.00 4.78
C THR A 243 -0.46 14.48 4.94
N ASP A 244 0.15 15.16 5.90
CA ASP A 244 0.00 16.60 6.16
C ASP A 244 -1.45 17.08 6.33
N ASN A 245 -2.26 16.30 7.07
CA ASN A 245 -3.69 16.52 7.30
C ASN A 245 -4.58 16.44 6.04
N ALA A 246 -4.11 15.77 4.99
CA ALA A 246 -4.95 15.39 3.87
C ALA A 246 -5.93 14.27 4.25
N THR A 247 -6.99 14.10 3.45
CA THR A 247 -8.02 13.08 3.71
C THR A 247 -8.26 12.21 2.50
N VAL A 248 -8.32 10.90 2.72
CA VAL A 248 -8.85 9.92 1.79
C VAL A 248 -10.15 9.36 2.36
N THR A 249 -11.22 9.36 1.57
CA THR A 249 -12.52 8.78 1.95
C THR A 249 -12.96 7.81 0.89
N VAL A 250 -13.18 6.56 1.28
CA VAL A 250 -13.60 5.46 0.42
C VAL A 250 -14.97 5.01 0.92
N ALA A 251 -15.93 4.89 0.00
CA ALA A 251 -17.31 4.58 0.38
C ALA A 251 -17.48 3.16 0.90
N ASP A 252 -16.64 2.23 0.44
CA ASP A 252 -16.63 0.84 0.88
C ASP A 252 -15.24 0.43 1.37
N ASP A 253 -14.59 -0.55 0.74
CA ASP A 253 -13.33 -1.10 1.25
C ASP A 253 -12.08 -0.48 0.60
N VAL A 254 -10.99 -0.43 1.37
CA VAL A 254 -9.64 -0.26 0.85
C VAL A 254 -8.95 -1.62 0.83
N ARG A 255 -8.45 -2.04 -0.33
CA ARG A 255 -7.73 -3.31 -0.49
C ARG A 255 -6.28 -3.09 -0.85
N ILE A 256 -5.37 -3.72 -0.11
CA ILE A 256 -3.93 -3.49 -0.22
C ILE A 256 -3.24 -4.81 -0.53
N GLY A 257 -2.53 -4.89 -1.67
CA GLY A 257 -1.82 -6.09 -2.11
C GLY A 257 -2.75 -7.27 -2.42
N ASP A 258 -4.05 -7.02 -2.55
CA ASP A 258 -5.01 -8.10 -2.75
C ASP A 258 -4.99 -8.59 -4.20
N THR A 259 -5.09 -9.91 -4.34
CA THR A 259 -5.40 -10.55 -5.63
C THR A 259 -6.89 -10.64 -5.70
N ASP A 260 -7.51 -9.56 -6.20
CA ASP A 260 -8.96 -9.38 -6.33
C ASP A 260 -9.69 -10.73 -6.42
N THR A 261 -10.41 -11.03 -5.33
CA THR A 261 -11.10 -12.30 -5.11
C THR A 261 -12.04 -12.64 -6.26
N TYR A 262 -12.53 -11.64 -6.99
CA TYR A 262 -13.31 -11.80 -8.21
C TYR A 262 -12.50 -12.51 -9.30
N PHE A 263 -11.28 -12.04 -9.57
CA PHE A 263 -10.39 -12.70 -10.53
C PHE A 263 -9.95 -14.07 -10.03
N ARG A 264 -9.70 -14.26 -8.73
CA ARG A 264 -9.39 -15.59 -8.19
C ARG A 264 -10.52 -16.58 -8.42
N GLY A 265 -11.77 -16.23 -8.10
CA GLY A 265 -12.92 -17.12 -8.28
C GLY A 265 -13.11 -17.55 -9.74
N ILE A 266 -13.04 -16.59 -10.67
CA ILE A 266 -13.12 -16.89 -12.10
C ILE A 266 -11.94 -17.78 -12.53
N ILE A 267 -10.73 -17.46 -12.12
CA ILE A 267 -9.55 -18.19 -12.59
C ILE A 267 -9.51 -19.60 -11.99
N GLU A 268 -9.86 -19.78 -10.73
CA GLU A 268 -9.90 -21.09 -10.08
C GLU A 268 -11.01 -21.98 -10.69
N ASP A 269 -12.18 -21.42 -11.00
CA ASP A 269 -13.30 -22.15 -11.58
C ASP A 269 -13.02 -22.56 -13.04
N PHE A 270 -12.44 -21.67 -13.84
CA PHE A 270 -12.18 -21.93 -15.26
C PHE A 270 -10.82 -22.60 -15.52
N TYR A 271 -9.84 -22.41 -14.63
CA TYR A 271 -8.46 -22.87 -14.80
C TYR A 271 -7.85 -23.38 -13.47
N PRO A 272 -8.35 -24.50 -12.94
CA PRO A 272 -7.85 -25.05 -11.69
C PRO A 272 -6.34 -25.36 -11.78
N GLY A 273 -5.57 -24.85 -10.82
CA GLY A 273 -4.13 -25.09 -10.70
C GLY A 273 -3.23 -24.00 -11.28
N ILE A 274 -3.78 -22.88 -11.77
CA ILE A 274 -2.99 -21.68 -12.07
C ILE A 274 -2.72 -20.92 -10.77
N SER A 275 -1.43 -20.71 -10.44
CA SER A 275 -1.02 -19.81 -9.37
C SER A 275 -1.16 -18.37 -9.85
N VAL A 276 -2.03 -17.59 -9.21
CA VAL A 276 -2.08 -16.13 -9.39
C VAL A 276 -0.95 -15.54 -8.53
N PRO A 277 -0.01 -14.77 -9.10
CA PRO A 277 0.99 -14.09 -8.29
C PRO A 277 0.31 -13.00 -7.45
N SER A 278 0.76 -12.86 -6.21
CA SER A 278 0.32 -11.79 -5.32
C SER A 278 0.88 -10.45 -5.79
N SER A 279 0.03 -9.41 -5.79
CA SER A 279 0.46 -8.03 -6.05
C SER A 279 1.03 -7.40 -4.79
N SER A 280 1.85 -6.36 -4.96
CA SER A 280 2.32 -5.57 -3.81
C SER A 280 1.51 -4.28 -3.71
N GLY A 281 0.98 -4.01 -2.53
CA GLY A 281 0.27 -2.77 -2.24
C GLY A 281 0.86 -2.13 -0.99
N MET A 282 1.00 -0.82 -0.98
CA MET A 282 1.41 -0.08 0.22
C MET A 282 0.46 1.07 0.46
N VAL A 283 -0.09 1.17 1.65
CA VAL A 283 -0.80 2.35 2.13
C VAL A 283 -0.06 2.91 3.32
N GLU A 284 0.30 4.18 3.27
CA GLU A 284 0.94 4.91 4.35
C GLU A 284 0.06 6.11 4.76
N VAL A 285 -0.28 6.21 6.03
CA VAL A 285 -1.04 7.33 6.59
C VAL A 285 -0.21 8.00 7.68
N SER A 286 0.26 9.23 7.45
CA SER A 286 1.24 9.90 8.33
C SER A 286 0.93 11.38 8.56
N ASN A 287 1.62 12.01 9.51
CA ASN A 287 1.57 13.47 9.79
C ASN A 287 0.15 14.07 9.82
N GLY A 288 -0.77 13.43 10.54
CA GLY A 288 -2.17 13.84 10.67
C GLY A 288 -3.05 13.52 9.46
N GLY A 289 -2.53 12.82 8.45
CA GLY A 289 -3.31 12.24 7.36
C GLY A 289 -4.41 11.32 7.88
N GLN A 290 -5.53 11.26 7.16
CA GLN A 290 -6.69 10.46 7.55
C GLN A 290 -7.20 9.59 6.40
N LEU A 291 -7.36 8.30 6.65
CA LEU A 291 -8.05 7.37 5.76
C LEU A 291 -9.37 6.97 6.40
N THR A 292 -10.48 7.12 5.68
CA THR A 292 -11.82 6.68 6.12
C THR A 292 -12.38 5.69 5.12
N ALA A 293 -12.85 4.54 5.59
CA ALA A 293 -13.43 3.46 4.79
C ALA A 293 -14.38 2.63 5.66
N THR A 294 -15.12 1.69 5.06
CA THR A 294 -15.82 0.66 5.84
C THR A 294 -14.79 -0.29 6.43
N ARG A 295 -13.90 -0.85 5.59
CA ARG A 295 -12.77 -1.67 6.03
C ARG A 295 -11.49 -1.33 5.29
N VAL A 296 -10.36 -1.67 5.90
CA VAL A 296 -9.05 -1.76 5.25
C VAL A 296 -8.59 -3.21 5.29
N ILE A 297 -8.52 -3.87 4.13
CA ILE A 297 -8.11 -5.25 3.98
C ILE A 297 -6.67 -5.28 3.48
N VAL A 298 -5.78 -5.85 4.30
CA VAL A 298 -4.35 -6.00 4.01
C VAL A 298 -4.09 -7.44 3.58
N GLY A 299 -4.16 -7.66 2.26
CA GLY A 299 -3.96 -8.97 1.65
C GLY A 299 -2.49 -9.41 1.62
N GLU A 300 -2.24 -10.59 1.10
CA GLU A 300 -0.89 -11.16 0.91
C GLU A 300 0.03 -10.17 0.14
N ASN A 301 1.19 -9.83 0.69
CA ASN A 301 2.12 -8.80 0.19
C ASN A 301 1.60 -7.34 0.21
N GLY A 302 0.43 -7.10 0.81
CA GLY A 302 0.00 -5.77 1.18
C GLY A 302 0.73 -5.27 2.44
N THR A 303 1.00 -3.97 2.49
CA THR A 303 1.55 -3.30 3.67
C THR A 303 0.69 -2.09 4.03
N LEU A 304 0.18 -2.09 5.25
CA LEU A 304 -0.43 -0.90 5.86
C LEU A 304 0.55 -0.32 6.88
N GLY A 305 0.88 0.96 6.75
CA GLY A 305 1.72 1.64 7.71
C GLY A 305 1.36 3.10 7.92
N GLY A 306 2.12 3.77 8.77
CA GLY A 306 1.88 5.17 9.08
C GLY A 306 2.62 5.67 10.31
N ASP A 307 2.92 6.97 10.32
CA ASP A 307 3.52 7.67 11.46
C ASP A 307 2.73 8.95 11.79
N GLY A 308 1.96 8.91 12.87
CA GLY A 308 1.08 9.99 13.30
C GLY A 308 -0.16 10.16 12.43
N GLY A 309 -0.58 9.12 11.70
CA GLY A 309 -1.79 9.11 10.89
C GLY A 309 -2.95 8.34 11.53
N THR A 310 -4.15 8.50 10.94
CA THR A 310 -5.39 7.94 11.48
C THR A 310 -6.17 7.13 10.44
N ILE A 311 -6.53 5.90 10.81
CA ILE A 311 -7.42 5.02 10.06
C ILE A 311 -8.79 5.00 10.73
N ASN A 312 -9.81 5.59 10.11
CA ASN A 312 -11.20 5.55 10.55
C ASN A 312 -11.94 4.43 9.79
N ALA A 313 -11.61 3.18 10.11
CA ALA A 313 -12.19 1.98 9.52
C ALA A 313 -11.87 0.76 10.40
N ASP A 314 -12.60 -0.34 10.19
CA ASP A 314 -12.15 -1.64 10.67
C ASP A 314 -10.97 -2.13 9.82
N VAL A 315 -9.95 -2.71 10.43
CA VAL A 315 -8.79 -3.24 9.72
C VAL A 315 -8.82 -4.77 9.75
N VAL A 316 -8.58 -5.40 8.60
CA VAL A 316 -8.47 -6.85 8.45
C VAL A 316 -7.09 -7.18 7.90
N LEU A 317 -6.24 -7.81 8.70
CA LEU A 317 -4.94 -8.33 8.27
C LEU A 317 -5.10 -9.76 7.76
N ASP A 318 -5.09 -9.93 6.43
CA ASP A 318 -5.32 -11.20 5.74
C ASP A 318 -4.08 -11.64 4.96
N GLY A 319 -3.00 -11.93 5.69
CA GLY A 319 -1.74 -12.40 5.12
C GLY A 319 -0.73 -11.29 4.76
N GLY A 320 -1.13 -10.01 4.85
CA GLY A 320 -0.25 -8.87 4.65
C GLY A 320 0.61 -8.49 5.86
N THR A 321 1.06 -7.24 5.90
CA THR A 321 1.86 -6.67 6.99
C THR A 321 1.25 -5.37 7.50
N VAL A 322 1.17 -5.20 8.82
CA VAL A 322 0.94 -3.89 9.45
C VAL A 322 2.22 -3.43 10.12
N ALA A 323 2.72 -2.26 9.74
CA ALA A 323 3.97 -1.70 10.22
C ALA A 323 3.75 -0.23 10.63
N PRO A 324 3.70 0.12 11.93
CA PRO A 324 3.53 1.50 12.36
C PRO A 324 4.75 2.41 12.01
N GLY A 325 4.87 2.81 10.73
CA GLY A 325 5.65 3.98 10.30
C GLY A 325 7.06 3.70 9.78
N MET A 326 7.81 4.79 9.56
CA MET A 326 9.23 4.81 9.17
C MET A 326 10.08 4.90 10.44
N SER A 327 10.02 3.82 11.20
CA SER A 327 10.05 3.79 12.66
C SER A 327 11.19 4.52 13.37
N PRO A 328 10.93 4.92 14.64
CA PRO A 328 9.68 4.71 15.39
C PRO A 328 8.48 5.54 14.93
N GLY A 329 7.30 4.92 14.78
CA GLY A 329 6.07 5.57 14.36
C GLY A 329 4.83 5.18 15.19
N VAL A 330 3.76 5.96 15.03
CA VAL A 330 2.46 5.69 15.69
C VAL A 330 1.36 5.55 14.64
N LEU A 331 0.59 4.48 14.71
CA LEU A 331 -0.59 4.27 13.86
C LEU A 331 -1.85 4.13 14.73
N ASP A 332 -2.85 4.98 14.49
CA ASP A 332 -4.13 4.93 15.19
C ASP A 332 -5.21 4.31 14.30
N ILE A 333 -5.85 3.25 14.78
CA ILE A 333 -7.01 2.60 14.18
C ILE A 333 -8.25 2.91 15.02
N PHE A 334 -9.16 3.70 14.46
CA PHE A 334 -10.48 4.01 15.01
C PHE A 334 -11.55 3.05 14.49
N GLY A 335 -11.37 1.78 14.83
CA GLY A 335 -12.24 0.67 14.47
C GLY A 335 -11.76 -0.62 15.12
N ASP A 336 -12.35 -1.74 14.72
CA ASP A 336 -11.89 -3.06 15.14
C ASP A 336 -10.66 -3.48 14.32
N PHE A 337 -9.80 -4.33 14.90
CA PHE A 337 -8.68 -4.94 14.19
C PHE A 337 -8.81 -6.46 14.20
N THR A 338 -8.92 -7.07 13.02
CA THR A 338 -9.05 -8.52 12.84
C THR A 338 -7.81 -9.08 12.16
N ILE A 339 -7.17 -10.07 12.78
CA ILE A 339 -6.01 -10.79 12.25
C ILE A 339 -6.43 -12.18 11.79
N LEU A 340 -6.38 -12.40 10.48
CA LEU A 340 -6.62 -13.68 9.82
C LEU A 340 -5.31 -14.38 9.42
N GLY A 341 -4.19 -13.67 9.40
CA GLY A 341 -2.85 -14.16 9.12
C GLY A 341 -1.87 -12.98 8.98
N GLY A 342 -0.66 -13.21 8.47
CA GLY A 342 0.29 -12.12 8.15
C GLY A 342 1.22 -11.74 9.30
N ALA A 343 1.73 -10.52 9.28
CA ALA A 343 2.73 -10.03 10.22
C ALA A 343 2.44 -8.64 10.80
N LEU A 344 2.85 -8.43 12.05
CA LEU A 344 3.05 -7.11 12.64
C LEU A 344 4.54 -6.80 12.69
N ASP A 345 4.96 -5.72 12.05
CA ASP A 345 6.36 -5.27 12.07
C ASP A 345 6.50 -4.11 13.06
N ILE A 346 7.35 -4.30 14.06
CA ILE A 346 7.55 -3.39 15.19
C ILE A 346 9.03 -3.05 15.30
N GLU A 347 9.38 -1.78 15.22
CA GLU A 347 10.77 -1.34 15.38
C GLU A 347 10.99 -0.59 16.70
N ILE A 348 12.18 -0.75 17.26
CA ILE A 348 12.57 -0.23 18.58
C ILE A 348 13.97 0.40 18.48
N SER A 349 14.06 1.71 18.66
CA SER A 349 15.32 2.47 18.70
C SER A 349 15.68 2.99 20.10
N GLY A 350 14.78 2.83 21.08
CA GLY A 350 14.98 3.22 22.47
C GLY A 350 13.83 2.81 23.38
N SER A 351 13.96 3.09 24.68
CA SER A 351 12.96 2.70 25.70
C SER A 351 11.97 3.80 26.08
N LEU A 352 12.09 5.01 25.52
CA LEU A 352 11.14 6.10 25.77
C LEU A 352 10.00 6.08 24.74
N LEU A 353 8.86 6.67 25.10
CA LEU A 353 7.75 6.89 24.15
C LEU A 353 8.24 7.68 22.93
N GLY A 354 7.82 7.24 21.73
CA GLY A 354 8.32 7.75 20.46
C GLY A 354 9.70 7.21 20.07
N GLN A 355 10.24 6.23 20.81
CA GLN A 355 11.45 5.49 20.44
C GLN A 355 11.15 4.01 20.07
N TYR A 356 9.88 3.65 19.98
CA TYR A 356 9.41 2.37 19.46
C TYR A 356 8.04 2.55 18.81
N ASP A 357 7.69 1.61 17.94
CA ASP A 357 6.42 1.62 17.21
C ASP A 357 5.23 1.40 18.14
N ILE A 358 4.13 2.11 17.88
CA ILE A 358 2.89 1.99 18.63
C ILE A 358 1.71 1.83 17.66
N LEU A 359 0.97 0.74 17.82
CA LEU A 359 -0.32 0.51 17.19
C LEU A 359 -1.44 0.70 18.23
N ASN A 360 -2.26 1.72 18.04
CA ASN A 360 -3.42 1.98 18.91
C ASN A 360 -4.70 1.56 18.20
N ILE A 361 -5.56 0.81 18.90
CA ILE A 361 -6.84 0.31 18.39
C ILE A 361 -7.93 0.74 19.37
N SER A 362 -8.90 1.53 18.87
CA SER A 362 -10.01 2.00 19.70
C SER A 362 -11.11 0.96 19.88
N GLY A 363 -11.25 0.04 18.92
CA GLY A 363 -12.23 -1.04 18.94
C GLY A 363 -11.68 -2.34 19.52
N ASP A 364 -12.28 -3.45 19.12
CA ASP A 364 -11.93 -4.80 19.53
C ASP A 364 -10.75 -5.34 18.69
N LEU A 365 -9.96 -6.25 19.28
CA LEU A 365 -8.91 -6.99 18.59
C LEU A 365 -9.26 -8.48 18.52
N PHE A 366 -9.53 -8.94 17.30
CA PHE A 366 -9.81 -10.33 16.99
C PHE A 366 -8.60 -10.99 16.34
N ALA A 367 -8.11 -12.09 16.91
CA ALA A 367 -7.01 -12.87 16.32
C ALA A 367 -7.33 -14.34 16.49
N ASN A 368 -7.78 -14.98 15.41
CA ASN A 368 -8.28 -16.37 15.44
C ASN A 368 -7.36 -17.35 14.70
N ASN A 369 -6.38 -16.83 13.96
CA ASN A 369 -5.44 -17.61 13.16
C ASN A 369 -4.00 -17.28 13.57
N PRO A 370 -3.02 -18.14 13.24
CA PRO A 370 -1.61 -17.86 13.45
C PRO A 370 -1.15 -16.62 12.68
N PHE A 371 -0.27 -15.83 13.28
CA PHE A 371 0.37 -14.67 12.68
C PHE A 371 1.74 -14.42 13.33
N ASP A 372 2.56 -13.60 12.69
CA ASP A 372 3.90 -13.28 13.16
C ASP A 372 3.97 -11.87 13.75
N ILE A 373 4.83 -11.70 14.77
CA ILE A 373 5.28 -10.41 15.27
C ILE A 373 6.79 -10.34 15.04
N ASN A 374 7.20 -9.41 14.18
CA ASN A 374 8.57 -9.16 13.81
C ASN A 374 9.06 -7.93 14.58
N ILE A 375 10.09 -8.10 15.40
CA ILE A 375 10.66 -7.03 16.22
C ILE A 375 12.06 -6.71 15.73
N SER A 376 12.29 -5.47 15.31
CA SER A 376 13.57 -4.97 14.80
C SER A 376 14.18 -3.94 15.74
N PHE A 377 15.41 -4.18 16.20
CA PHE A 377 16.15 -3.21 17.00
C PHE A 377 17.03 -2.33 16.10
N LEU A 378 16.79 -1.03 16.14
CA LEU A 378 17.44 -0.06 15.25
C LEU A 378 18.66 0.58 15.92
N ASP A 379 19.57 1.13 15.10
CA ASP A 379 20.71 1.96 15.53
C ASP A 379 21.63 1.33 16.60
N GLY A 380 21.63 -0.01 16.69
CA GLY A 380 22.38 -0.75 17.70
C GLY A 380 21.82 -0.60 19.11
N PHE A 381 20.55 -0.21 19.25
CA PHE A 381 19.86 -0.18 20.53
C PHE A 381 19.82 -1.58 21.15
N MET A 382 20.19 -1.63 22.43
CA MET A 382 20.19 -2.85 23.24
C MET A 382 19.42 -2.57 24.53
N PRO A 383 18.21 -3.12 24.68
CA PRO A 383 17.42 -2.98 25.89
C PRO A 383 18.18 -3.44 27.13
N SER A 384 17.99 -2.73 28.22
CA SER A 384 18.39 -3.18 29.55
C SER A 384 17.36 -4.18 30.08
N GLU A 385 17.80 -5.06 30.99
CA GLU A 385 16.88 -5.97 31.70
C GLU A 385 15.76 -5.15 32.38
N GLY A 386 14.52 -5.52 32.10
CA GLY A 386 13.33 -4.84 32.62
C GLY A 386 12.84 -3.66 31.77
N ASP A 387 13.51 -3.30 30.67
CA ASP A 387 12.92 -2.40 29.68
C ASP A 387 11.66 -3.04 29.10
N ALA A 388 10.59 -2.25 28.98
CA ALA A 388 9.28 -2.69 28.51
C ALA A 388 8.79 -1.79 27.36
N PHE A 389 8.16 -2.40 26.37
CA PHE A 389 7.69 -1.75 25.14
C PHE A 389 6.21 -2.06 24.93
N ASP A 390 5.34 -1.08 25.21
CA ASP A 390 3.89 -1.18 25.02
C ASP A 390 3.53 -0.79 23.58
N PHE A 391 3.74 -1.71 22.63
CA PHE A 391 3.63 -1.42 21.19
C PHE A 391 2.24 -1.69 20.60
N LEU A 392 1.34 -2.35 21.33
CA LEU A 392 -0.03 -2.59 20.90
C LEU A 392 -0.99 -2.24 22.04
N ASN A 393 -1.81 -1.22 21.82
CA ASN A 393 -2.77 -0.71 22.80
C ASN A 393 -4.19 -0.90 22.25
N VAL A 394 -5.00 -1.71 22.92
CA VAL A 394 -6.39 -1.98 22.56
C VAL A 394 -7.31 -1.45 23.65
N THR A 395 -8.34 -0.68 23.25
CA THR A 395 -9.35 -0.16 24.18
C THR A 395 -10.54 -1.10 24.34
N GLY A 396 -10.88 -1.86 23.29
CA GLY A 396 -11.96 -2.85 23.28
C GLY A 396 -11.57 -4.22 23.85
N GLU A 397 -12.27 -5.27 23.41
CA GLU A 397 -12.05 -6.64 23.84
C GLU A 397 -10.81 -7.26 23.16
N THR A 398 -10.03 -8.05 23.93
CA THR A 398 -8.84 -8.79 23.44
C THR A 398 -8.93 -10.30 23.71
N SER A 399 -10.13 -10.81 23.98
CA SER A 399 -10.32 -12.16 24.55
C SER A 399 -9.82 -13.29 23.64
N SER A 400 -9.80 -13.10 22.32
CA SER A 400 -9.26 -14.07 21.38
C SER A 400 -7.74 -14.22 21.45
N LEU A 401 -7.01 -13.15 21.80
CA LEU A 401 -5.54 -13.20 21.84
C LEU A 401 -5.02 -14.16 22.91
N THR A 402 -5.67 -14.22 24.08
CA THR A 402 -5.25 -15.12 25.17
C THR A 402 -5.19 -16.56 24.72
N ALA A 403 -6.16 -17.01 23.90
CA ALA A 403 -6.18 -18.36 23.37
C ALA A 403 -5.03 -18.64 22.39
N LEU A 404 -4.59 -17.65 21.60
CA LEU A 404 -3.44 -17.82 20.70
C LEU A 404 -2.12 -17.93 21.48
N PHE A 405 -1.95 -17.14 22.54
CA PHE A 405 -0.78 -17.22 23.44
C PHE A 405 -0.63 -18.60 24.08
N GLU A 406 -1.73 -19.12 24.64
CA GLU A 406 -1.75 -20.43 25.30
C GLU A 406 -1.41 -21.58 24.34
N ASN A 407 -1.66 -21.40 23.05
CA ASN A 407 -1.42 -22.41 22.02
C ASN A 407 -0.14 -22.16 21.20
N SER A 408 0.69 -21.16 21.55
CA SER A 408 1.91 -20.80 20.80
C SER A 408 1.68 -20.58 19.31
N LEU A 409 0.54 -19.96 18.96
CA LEU A 409 0.17 -19.69 17.55
C LEU A 409 0.68 -18.34 17.05
N ILE A 410 1.36 -17.57 17.91
CA ILE A 410 2.02 -16.32 17.54
C ILE A 410 3.51 -16.60 17.36
N GLY A 411 4.00 -16.37 16.14
CA GLY A 411 5.43 -16.42 15.84
C GLY A 411 6.11 -15.13 16.29
N PHE A 412 7.28 -15.23 16.89
CA PHE A 412 8.10 -14.08 17.26
C PHE A 412 9.43 -14.15 16.54
N ASN A 413 9.70 -13.17 15.69
CA ASN A 413 10.98 -13.04 15.01
C ASN A 413 11.68 -11.80 15.55
N ILE A 414 12.85 -11.97 16.15
CA ILE A 414 13.63 -10.87 16.72
C ILE A 414 14.87 -10.66 15.86
N PHE A 415 14.98 -9.49 15.26
CA PHE A 415 16.10 -9.10 14.41
C PHE A 415 17.03 -8.12 15.13
N GLY A 416 18.33 -8.25 14.89
CA GLY A 416 19.35 -7.35 15.46
C GLY A 416 20.01 -7.83 16.76
N PHE A 417 19.75 -9.06 17.22
CA PHE A 417 20.35 -9.63 18.44
C PHE A 417 21.23 -10.86 18.23
N SER A 418 22.10 -11.10 19.23
CA SER A 418 22.74 -12.40 19.47
C SER A 418 21.85 -13.29 20.34
N ASP A 419 22.02 -14.61 20.25
CA ASP A 419 21.24 -15.68 20.92
C ASP A 419 21.09 -15.59 22.47
N GLU A 420 21.64 -14.58 23.13
CA GLU A 420 21.63 -14.38 24.59
C GLU A 420 20.49 -13.47 25.10
N PHE A 421 19.65 -12.95 24.20
CA PHE A 421 18.56 -12.04 24.52
C PHE A 421 17.20 -12.72 24.36
N SER A 422 16.27 -12.48 25.30
CA SER A 422 14.89 -12.93 25.20
C SER A 422 13.90 -11.83 25.56
N LEU A 423 12.73 -11.87 24.93
CA LEU A 423 11.60 -11.01 25.25
C LEU A 423 10.52 -11.84 25.95
N GLY A 424 10.04 -11.34 27.08
CA GLY A 424 8.76 -11.74 27.65
C GLY A 424 7.65 -10.99 26.97
N PHE A 425 6.54 -11.67 26.77
CA PHE A 425 5.34 -11.05 26.25
C PHE A 425 4.22 -11.18 27.27
N ASP A 426 3.56 -10.07 27.57
CA ASP A 426 2.42 -10.03 28.47
C ASP A 426 1.26 -9.30 27.81
N LEU A 427 0.04 -9.77 28.08
CA LEU A 427 -1.20 -9.15 27.69
C LEU A 427 -1.98 -8.79 28.95
N ALA A 428 -1.89 -7.53 29.35
CA ALA A 428 -2.55 -7.02 30.55
C ALA A 428 -3.31 -5.74 30.22
N ASP A 429 -4.56 -5.65 30.67
CA ASP A 429 -5.39 -4.44 30.56
C ASP A 429 -5.48 -3.87 29.12
N GLY A 430 -5.55 -4.75 28.11
CA GLY A 430 -5.63 -4.37 26.69
C GLY A 430 -4.30 -3.95 26.07
N ARG A 431 -3.19 -4.09 26.78
CA ARG A 431 -1.85 -3.78 26.27
C ARG A 431 -1.04 -5.03 26.05
N PHE A 432 -0.40 -5.11 24.88
CA PHE A 432 0.60 -6.12 24.62
C PHE A 432 2.00 -5.51 24.76
N SER A 433 2.79 -6.05 25.67
CA SER A 433 4.10 -5.50 26.04
C SER A 433 5.20 -6.53 25.83
N ALA A 434 6.33 -6.10 25.26
CA ALA A 434 7.57 -6.86 25.24
C ALA A 434 8.47 -6.39 26.39
N THR A 435 8.92 -7.30 27.26
CA THR A 435 9.88 -7.00 28.34
C THR A 435 11.21 -7.70 28.09
N ALA A 436 12.29 -6.94 28.11
CA ALA A 436 13.65 -7.45 27.93
C ALA A 436 14.13 -8.25 29.14
N PHE A 437 14.65 -9.45 28.89
CA PHE A 437 15.36 -10.25 29.89
C PHE A 437 16.78 -10.56 29.42
N SER A 438 17.73 -10.52 30.34
CA SER A 438 18.94 -11.30 30.18
C SER A 438 18.62 -12.72 30.66
N GLU A 439 18.77 -13.71 29.78
CA GLU A 439 18.93 -15.09 30.26
C GLU A 439 20.03 -15.06 31.33
N PRO A 440 19.81 -15.62 32.53
CA PRO A 440 20.89 -15.75 33.48
C PRO A 440 21.93 -16.63 32.78
N VAL A 441 23.00 -16.02 32.28
CA VAL A 441 24.21 -16.73 31.94
C VAL A 441 24.66 -17.32 33.25
N ASN A 442 24.18 -18.50 33.58
CA ASN A 442 24.82 -19.39 34.49
C ASN A 442 26.00 -19.91 33.67
N PRO A 443 27.21 -19.30 33.72
CA PRO A 443 28.34 -19.96 33.11
C PRO A 443 28.35 -21.34 33.73
N SER A 444 28.16 -22.40 32.92
CA SER A 444 28.31 -23.75 33.43
C SER A 444 29.64 -23.73 34.16
N PRO A 445 29.70 -23.98 35.48
CA PRO A 445 30.90 -23.72 36.26
C PRO A 445 32.04 -24.41 35.55
N VAL A 446 32.93 -23.63 34.93
CA VAL A 446 34.00 -24.18 34.11
C VAL A 446 34.75 -25.10 35.05
N PRO A 447 34.79 -26.42 34.81
CA PRO A 447 35.43 -27.34 35.72
C PRO A 447 36.84 -26.83 35.93
N VAL A 448 37.15 -26.43 37.18
CA VAL A 448 38.47 -25.93 37.53
C VAL A 448 39.44 -26.97 36.99
N PRO A 449 40.34 -26.63 36.05
CA PRO A 449 41.09 -27.65 35.35
C PRO A 449 41.77 -28.52 36.39
N ALA A 450 41.70 -29.85 36.21
CA ALA A 450 42.22 -30.83 37.18
C ALA A 450 43.70 -30.60 37.53
N SER A 451 44.40 -29.76 36.75
CA SER A 451 45.71 -29.21 37.04
C SER A 451 45.81 -28.51 38.40
N LEU A 452 44.78 -27.85 38.92
CA LEU A 452 44.87 -27.14 40.21
C LEU A 452 44.98 -28.12 41.40
N PRO A 453 44.10 -29.13 41.55
CA PRO A 453 44.30 -30.21 42.53
C PRO A 453 45.62 -30.97 42.34
N ILE A 454 46.02 -31.24 41.10
CA ILE A 454 47.28 -31.95 40.79
C ILE A 454 48.51 -31.13 41.19
N LEU A 455 48.50 -29.81 40.93
CA LEU A 455 49.56 -28.89 41.32
C LEU A 455 49.67 -28.79 42.84
N ILE A 456 48.54 -28.66 43.54
CA ILE A 456 48.51 -28.61 45.01
C ILE A 456 49.00 -29.95 45.59
N ALA A 457 48.59 -31.08 45.04
CA ALA A 457 49.07 -32.40 45.45
C ALA A 457 50.57 -32.57 45.18
N GLY A 458 51.06 -32.12 44.02
CA GLY A 458 52.46 -32.15 43.64
C GLY A 458 53.34 -31.29 44.55
N LEU A 459 52.94 -30.05 44.82
CA LEU A 459 53.64 -29.15 45.74
C LEU A 459 53.63 -29.66 47.18
N SER A 460 52.52 -30.23 47.63
CA SER A 460 52.41 -30.87 48.95
C SER A 460 53.35 -32.07 49.06
N GLY A 461 53.42 -32.91 48.03
CA GLY A 461 54.36 -34.04 47.93
C GLY A 461 55.81 -33.58 47.99
N LEU A 462 56.18 -32.54 47.23
CA LEU A 462 57.52 -31.95 47.26
C LEU A 462 57.87 -31.36 48.64
N GLY A 463 56.90 -30.73 49.30
CA GLY A 463 57.06 -30.23 50.67
C GLY A 463 57.35 -31.34 51.68
N ILE A 464 56.62 -32.45 51.60
CA ILE A 464 56.84 -33.64 52.44
C ILE A 464 58.23 -34.25 52.18
N LEU A 465 58.61 -34.43 50.91
CA LEU A 465 59.92 -34.96 50.53
C LEU A 465 61.07 -34.08 51.02
N ARG A 466 60.93 -32.75 50.94
CA ARG A 466 61.92 -31.79 51.47
C ARG A 466 62.09 -31.93 52.98
N ARG A 467 60.99 -32.16 53.72
CA ARG A 467 61.03 -32.36 55.19
C ARG A 467 61.71 -33.68 55.56
N TYR A 468 61.49 -34.75 54.81
CA TYR A 468 62.16 -36.04 55.03
C TYR A 468 63.68 -35.95 54.82
N ARG A 469 64.15 -35.28 53.75
CA ARG A 469 65.59 -35.11 53.49
C ARG A 469 66.33 -34.34 54.59
N ARG A 470 65.68 -33.36 55.22
CA ARG A 470 66.26 -32.62 56.36
C ARG A 470 66.42 -33.48 57.62
N LYS A 471 65.63 -34.55 57.79
CA LYS A 471 65.75 -35.46 58.94
C LYS A 471 66.84 -36.52 58.79
N GLN A 472 67.30 -36.80 57.56
CA GLN A 472 68.37 -37.77 57.30
C GLN A 472 69.77 -37.15 57.25
N SER A 473 69.87 -35.82 57.34
CA SER A 473 71.13 -35.06 57.33
C SER A 473 71.54 -34.54 58.72
N ILE A 474 70.85 -35.02 59.76
CA ILE A 474 71.19 -34.90 61.19
C ILE A 474 71.43 -36.31 61.68
#